data_AF-A0A9E5QU53-F1
#
_entry.id   AF-A0A9E5QU53-F1
#
_cell.length_a   1.000
_cell.length_b   1.000
_cell.length_c   1.000
_cell.angle_alpha   90.00
_cell.angle_beta   90.00
_cell.angle_gamma   90.00
#
_symmetry.space_group_name_H-M   'P 1'
#
loop_
_entity.id
_entity.type
_entity.pdbx_description
1 polymer ?
#
loop_
_entity_poly.entity_id
_entity_poly.type
_entity_poly.pdbx_seq_one_letter_code
_entity_poly.pdbx_strand_id
1 'polypeptide(L)'
;MYYLGAKAATPYLHWGLAKRHFEKMYLYYDIQVQVYQNLFSPQNAPDFIIDPLGEAGKIFETLPLARGQYVYLEKFKIYQRKEAPRPK
;
A
#
# COMPACT_ATOMS: atom_id res chain seq x y z
N MET A 1 25.44 -17.69 27.87
CA MET A 1 24.35 -17.04 28.62
C MET A 1 24.97 -15.99 29.53
N TYR A 2 24.76 -14.70 29.28
CA TYR A 2 24.99 -13.65 30.28
C TYR A 2 23.93 -12.58 30.10
N TYR A 3 22.89 -12.68 30.92
CA TYR A 3 21.77 -11.76 31.01
C TYR A 3 22.24 -10.44 31.64
N LEU A 4 22.81 -9.54 30.83
CA LEU A 4 22.76 -8.09 31.06
C LEU A 4 21.55 -7.62 30.24
N GLY A 5 20.33 -7.52 30.76
CA GLY A 5 19.95 -6.81 31.95
C GLY A 5 18.79 -5.92 31.49
N ALA A 6 17.64 -6.05 32.14
CA ALA A 6 16.36 -5.44 31.78
C ALA A 6 16.46 -3.93 31.46
N LYS A 7 16.65 -3.59 30.19
CA LYS A 7 16.18 -2.33 29.62
C LYS A 7 15.32 -2.70 28.44
N ALA A 8 14.15 -2.09 28.34
CA ALA A 8 13.47 -1.95 27.08
C ALA A 8 14.41 -1.19 26.14
N ALA A 9 15.37 -1.89 25.55
CA ALA A 9 16.11 -1.44 24.39
C ALA A 9 15.10 -1.49 23.25
N THR A 10 14.13 -0.57 23.31
CA THR A 10 13.30 -0.23 22.18
C THR A 10 14.25 0.03 21.02
N PRO A 11 13.96 -0.46 19.81
CA PRO A 11 14.79 -0.20 18.62
C PRO A 11 15.13 1.29 18.44
N TYR A 12 14.33 2.17 19.05
CA TYR A 12 14.46 3.62 19.11
C TYR A 12 15.62 4.15 19.97
N LEU A 13 16.21 3.35 20.88
CA LEU A 13 17.35 3.78 21.70
C LEU A 13 18.68 3.70 20.95
N HIS A 14 18.74 2.95 19.85
CA HIS A 14 19.91 2.87 18.98
C HIS A 14 19.71 3.79 17.78
N TRP A 15 20.13 5.06 17.92
CA TRP A 15 19.92 6.15 16.94
C TRP A 15 20.19 5.73 15.48
N GLY A 16 21.30 5.01 15.23
CA GLY A 16 21.64 4.56 13.88
C GLY A 16 20.68 3.53 13.28
N LEU A 17 20.09 2.65 14.10
CA LEU A 17 19.09 1.67 13.64
C LEU A 17 17.74 2.35 13.46
N ALA A 18 17.34 3.18 14.42
CA ALA A 18 16.12 3.98 14.34
C ALA A 18 16.11 4.85 13.08
N LYS A 19 17.18 5.61 12.82
CA LYS A 19 17.32 6.45 11.62
C LYS A 19 17.15 5.65 10.34
N ARG A 20 17.86 4.52 10.19
CA ARG A 20 17.75 3.67 8.98
C ARG A 20 16.36 3.08 8.81
N HIS A 21 15.69 2.69 9.90
CA HIS A 21 14.32 2.19 9.85
C HIS A 21 13.35 3.30 9.46
N PHE A 22 13.45 4.49 10.06
CA PHE A 22 12.59 5.62 9.72
C PHE A 22 12.83 6.15 8.30
N GLU A 23 14.07 6.19 7.82
CA GLU A 23 14.38 6.58 6.43
C GLU A 23 13.79 5.59 5.42
N LYS A 24 13.93 4.28 5.68
CA LYS A 24 13.30 3.26 4.83
C LYS A 24 11.79 3.33 4.87
N MET A 25 11.23 3.56 6.05
CA MET A 25 9.79 3.70 6.24
C MET A 25 9.26 4.93 5.51
N TYR A 26 9.96 6.06 5.60
CA TYR A 26 9.66 7.30 4.89
C TYR A 26 9.67 7.08 3.37
N LEU A 27 10.75 6.49 2.82
CA LEU A 27 10.84 6.16 1.40
C LEU A 27 9.71 5.22 0.95
N TYR A 28 9.39 4.22 1.76
CA TYR A 28 8.32 3.28 1.45
C TYR A 28 6.94 3.97 1.38
N TYR A 29 6.62 4.82 2.35
CA TYR A 29 5.36 5.58 2.34
C TYR A 29 5.31 6.61 1.20
N ASP A 30 6.40 7.32 0.91
CA ASP A 30 6.45 8.28 -0.20
C ASP A 30 6.21 7.59 -1.55
N ILE A 31 6.81 6.41 -1.77
CA ILE A 31 6.59 5.62 -2.99
C ILE A 31 5.12 5.22 -3.10
N GLN A 32 4.51 4.74 -2.01
CA GLN A 32 3.10 4.37 -2.00
C GLN A 32 2.18 5.56 -2.32
N VAL A 33 2.46 6.73 -1.73
CA VAL A 33 1.72 7.96 -1.97
C VAL A 33 1.85 8.38 -3.44
N GLN A 34 3.06 8.34 -4.00
CA GLN A 34 3.29 8.67 -5.41
C GLN A 34 2.56 7.70 -6.34
N VAL A 35 2.63 6.39 -6.09
CA VAL A 35 1.91 5.38 -6.86
C VAL A 35 0.40 5.64 -6.82
N TYR A 36 -0.14 5.92 -5.63
CA TYR A 36 -1.55 6.26 -5.48
C TYR A 36 -1.92 7.52 -6.27
N GLN A 37 -1.16 8.60 -6.11
CA GLN A 37 -1.43 9.86 -6.79
C GLN A 37 -1.37 9.74 -8.31
N ASN A 38 -0.40 8.97 -8.83
CA ASN A 38 -0.21 8.83 -10.27
C ASN A 38 -1.24 7.89 -10.91
N LEU A 39 -1.51 6.74 -10.28
CA LEU A 39 -2.26 5.64 -10.92
C LEU A 39 -3.67 5.44 -10.37
N PHE A 40 -3.95 5.90 -9.15
CA PHE A 40 -5.21 5.61 -8.44
C PHE A 40 -5.91 6.88 -7.93
N SER A 41 -5.46 8.07 -8.34
CA SER A 41 -6.23 9.30 -8.17
C SER A 41 -7.55 9.21 -8.93
N PRO A 42 -8.64 9.85 -8.47
CA PRO A 42 -9.96 9.75 -9.09
C PRO A 42 -9.99 10.00 -10.61
N GLN A 43 -9.10 10.87 -11.10
CA GLN A 43 -8.98 11.24 -12.51
C GLN A 43 -8.19 10.22 -13.35
N ASN A 44 -7.26 9.49 -12.73
CA ASN A 44 -6.32 8.60 -13.42
C ASN A 44 -6.61 7.11 -13.17
N ALA A 45 -7.43 6.80 -12.17
CA ALA A 45 -7.74 5.44 -11.77
C ALA A 45 -8.39 4.66 -12.92
N PRO A 46 -7.80 3.53 -13.38
CA PRO A 46 -8.33 2.76 -14.48
C PRO A 46 -9.73 2.21 -14.14
N ASP A 47 -10.61 2.11 -15.14
CA ASP A 47 -11.94 1.52 -14.95
C ASP A 47 -11.87 0.00 -14.76
N PHE A 48 -10.87 -0.64 -15.36
CA PHE A 48 -10.66 -2.08 -15.29
C PHE A 48 -9.18 -2.40 -15.06
N ILE A 49 -8.91 -3.34 -14.16
CA ILE A 49 -7.58 -3.93 -13.95
C ILE A 49 -7.73 -5.43 -14.17
N ILE A 50 -7.04 -5.94 -15.20
CA ILE A 50 -7.03 -7.35 -15.54
C ILE A 50 -5.92 -8.01 -14.73
N ASP A 51 -6.29 -8.92 -13.82
CA ASP A 51 -5.35 -9.54 -12.89
C ASP A 51 -5.39 -11.08 -12.98
N PRO A 52 -4.91 -11.67 -14.09
CA PRO A 52 -4.99 -13.11 -14.31
C PRO A 52 -4.10 -13.91 -13.33
N LEU A 53 -3.07 -13.26 -12.79
CA LEU A 53 -2.05 -13.83 -11.91
C LEU A 53 -2.29 -13.54 -10.41
N GLY A 54 -3.23 -12.65 -10.06
CA GLY A 54 -3.50 -12.30 -8.66
C GLY A 54 -2.50 -11.31 -8.05
N GLU A 55 -1.74 -10.58 -8.87
CA GLU A 55 -0.72 -9.64 -8.42
C GLU A 55 -1.32 -8.31 -7.95
N ALA A 56 -2.45 -7.88 -8.53
CA ALA A 56 -3.12 -6.66 -8.10
C ALA A 56 -3.63 -6.80 -6.66
N GLY A 57 -4.03 -8.01 -6.24
CA GLY A 57 -4.36 -8.32 -4.85
C GLY A 57 -3.25 -7.90 -3.86
N LYS A 58 -2.00 -8.27 -4.14
CA LYS A 58 -0.84 -7.92 -3.29
C LYS A 58 -0.58 -6.42 -3.26
N ILE A 59 -0.73 -5.75 -4.40
CA ILE A 59 -0.61 -4.29 -4.48
C ILE A 59 -1.67 -3.63 -3.60
N PHE A 60 -2.91 -4.11 -3.65
CA PHE A 60 -4.03 -3.60 -2.87
C PHE A 60 -3.92 -3.84 -1.36
N GLU A 61 -3.22 -4.88 -0.91
CA GLU A 61 -2.89 -5.05 0.51
C GLU A 61 -2.01 -3.89 1.01
N THR A 62 -1.10 -3.40 0.17
CA THR A 62 -0.24 -2.26 0.49
C THR A 62 -0.87 -0.90 0.23
N LEU A 63 -1.89 -0.83 -0.63
CA LEU A 63 -2.62 0.38 -1.02
C LEU A 63 -4.14 0.22 -0.78
N PRO A 64 -4.59 0.20 0.48
CA PRO A 64 -5.98 -0.09 0.82
C PRO A 64 -6.96 0.98 0.27
N LEU A 65 -6.51 2.23 0.15
CA LEU A 65 -7.31 3.31 -0.45
C LEU A 65 -7.63 3.04 -1.92
N ALA A 66 -6.66 2.52 -2.68
CA ALA A 66 -6.89 2.11 -4.06
C ALA A 66 -7.87 0.93 -4.11
N ARG A 67 -7.68 -0.08 -3.25
CA ARG A 67 -8.56 -1.26 -3.17
C ARG A 67 -10.03 -0.91 -2.96
N GLY A 68 -10.31 0.12 -2.16
CA GLY A 68 -11.66 0.61 -1.87
C GLY A 68 -12.44 1.05 -3.11
N GLN A 69 -11.73 1.51 -4.14
CA GLN A 69 -12.31 2.02 -5.40
C GLN A 69 -12.78 0.90 -6.34
N TYR A 70 -12.47 -0.37 -6.07
CA TYR A 70 -12.74 -1.47 -7.00
C TYR A 70 -13.63 -2.58 -6.41
N VAL A 71 -14.42 -3.21 -7.29
CA VAL A 71 -15.11 -4.48 -7.08
C VAL A 71 -14.35 -5.57 -7.80
N TYR A 72 -14.06 -6.68 -7.11
CA TYR A 72 -13.40 -7.83 -7.71
C TYR A 72 -14.42 -8.78 -8.32
N LEU A 73 -14.30 -9.05 -9.62
CA LEU A 73 -15.12 -9.97 -10.39
C LEU A 73 -14.34 -11.28 -10.59
N GLU A 74 -14.48 -12.19 -9.63
CA GLU A 74 -13.70 -13.44 -9.55
C GLU A 74 -13.77 -14.29 -10.82
N LYS A 75 -14.98 -14.41 -11.42
CA LYS A 75 -15.21 -15.17 -12.66
C LYS A 75 -14.28 -14.75 -13.81
N PHE A 76 -13.90 -13.48 -13.84
CA PHE A 76 -13.08 -12.92 -14.91
C PHE A 76 -11.67 -12.54 -14.45
N LYS A 77 -11.38 -12.64 -13.15
CA LYS A 77 -10.15 -12.13 -12.53
C LYS A 77 -9.87 -10.66 -12.86
N ILE A 78 -10.92 -9.84 -12.75
CA ILE A 78 -10.87 -8.41 -13.09
C ILE A 78 -11.31 -7.60 -11.88
N TYR A 79 -10.64 -6.47 -11.64
CA TYR A 79 -11.13 -5.42 -10.76
C TYR A 79 -11.82 -4.35 -11.59
N GLN A 80 -13.10 -4.09 -11.29
CA GLN A 80 -13.89 -3.04 -11.92
C GLN A 80 -14.03 -1.86 -10.96
N ARG A 81 -13.78 -0.64 -11.44
CA ARG A 81 -13.93 0.58 -10.65
C ARG A 81 -15.39 0.76 -10.27
N LYS A 82 -15.65 1.02 -8.98
CA LYS A 82 -16.95 1.47 -8.48
C LYS A 82 -17.16 2.86 -9.07
N GLU A 83 -18.07 2.99 -10.02
CA GLU A 83 -18.39 4.30 -10.62
C GLU A 83 -18.59 5.36 -9.51
N ALA A 84 -17.85 6.47 -9.59
CA ALA A 84 -18.34 7.73 -9.04
C ALA A 84 -19.63 8.10 -9.81
N PRO A 85 -20.63 8.73 -9.17
CA PRO A 85 -21.91 9.01 -9.81
C PRO A 85 -21.68 9.75 -11.13
N ARG A 86 -22.23 9.23 -12.23
CA ARG A 86 -22.24 9.95 -13.50
C ARG A 86 -22.90 11.30 -13.28
N PRO A 87 -22.27 12.43 -13.64
CA PRO A 87 -23.01 13.68 -13.71
C PRO A 87 -24.16 13.46 -14.72
N LYS A 88 -25.38 13.73 -14.25
CA LYS A 88 -26.58 13.78 -15.10
C LYS A 88 -26.51 14.98 -16.02
#